data_AF-A0A349PAJ9-F1
#
_entry.id   AF-A0A349PAJ9-F1
#
_cell.length_a   1.000
_cell.length_b   1.000
_cell.length_c   1.000
_cell.angle_alpha   90.00
_cell.angle_beta   90.00
_cell.angle_gamma   90.00
#
_symmetry.space_group_name_H-M   'P 1'
#
loop_
_entity.id
_entity.type
_entity.pdbx_description
1 polymer ?
#
loop_
_entity_poly.entity_id
_entity_poly.type
_entity_poly.pdbx_seq_one_letter_code
_entity_poly.pdbx_strand_id
1 'polypeptide(L)'
;MPARPPLRCNAQDKQRGIYNMRQKIFSTFEVAKMLELSPGTVANWVDAGRLKAFNTLGGHRRIKAEDLEDFLKENNIPVPEEFTERMTTPKKVLIVEDDEKFLKLMERFFRTFKKKWDIFSALDGFQAGSLVGSEKPDVVILDIMLPDINGFKVCEIIKASNKRTLVIAVTGYDSEDIKSKILAAGADAYYVKPFKFQDIVDRIESWGGQQE
;
A
#
# COMPACT_ATOMS: atom_id res chain seq x y z
N MET A 1 -5.68 -51.85 -21.70
CA MET A 1 -5.23 -50.62 -21.01
C MET A 1 -6.39 -49.63 -21.02
N PRO A 2 -6.98 -49.22 -19.88
CA PRO A 2 -8.08 -48.27 -19.91
C PRO A 2 -7.55 -46.83 -19.99
N ALA A 3 -8.26 -46.00 -20.76
CA ALA A 3 -7.96 -44.59 -20.99
C ALA A 3 -8.03 -43.77 -19.69
N ARG A 4 -7.09 -42.84 -19.51
CA ARG A 4 -7.10 -41.88 -18.39
C ARG A 4 -8.31 -40.95 -18.50
N PRO A 5 -9.05 -40.67 -17.43
CA PRO A 5 -10.12 -39.67 -17.45
C PRO A 5 -9.54 -38.25 -17.53
N PRO A 6 -10.30 -37.27 -18.05
CA PRO A 6 -9.89 -35.87 -18.01
C PRO A 6 -9.87 -35.36 -16.57
N LEU A 7 -8.79 -34.66 -16.21
CA LEU A 7 -8.65 -33.99 -14.91
C LEU A 7 -9.78 -32.96 -14.76
N ARG A 8 -10.72 -33.24 -13.84
CA ARG A 8 -11.73 -32.28 -13.41
C ARG A 8 -11.04 -31.22 -12.54
N CYS A 9 -11.04 -29.97 -13.00
CA CYS A 9 -10.69 -28.82 -12.18
C CYS A 9 -11.86 -28.55 -11.23
N ASN A 10 -11.66 -28.78 -9.93
CA ASN A 10 -12.67 -28.46 -8.91
C ASN A 10 -12.66 -26.95 -8.66
N ALA A 11 -13.84 -26.34 -8.78
CA ALA A 11 -14.09 -24.94 -8.52
C ALA A 11 -14.17 -24.64 -7.02
N GLN A 12 -13.08 -24.85 -6.27
CA GLN A 12 -12.99 -24.46 -4.84
C GLN A 12 -11.58 -23.98 -4.39
N ASP A 13 -10.71 -23.53 -5.30
CA ASP A 13 -9.47 -22.81 -4.94
C ASP A 13 -9.65 -21.28 -4.93
N LYS A 14 -10.75 -20.80 -4.35
CA LYS A 14 -10.99 -19.36 -4.09
C LYS A 14 -10.63 -19.01 -2.65
N GLN A 15 -9.36 -19.15 -2.26
CA GLN A 15 -8.85 -18.52 -1.03
C GLN A 15 -7.32 -18.59 -0.97
N ARG A 16 -6.65 -17.66 -1.66
CA ARG A 16 -5.28 -17.22 -1.35
C ARG A 16 -4.99 -15.89 -2.05
N GLY A 17 -5.79 -14.87 -1.71
CA GLY A 17 -5.44 -13.49 -1.99
C GLY A 17 -4.49 -12.94 -0.93
N ILE A 18 -3.29 -13.52 -0.80
CA ILE A 18 -2.20 -12.91 -0.04
C ILE A 18 -1.37 -12.10 -1.05
N TYR A 19 -1.96 -11.08 -1.67
CA TYR A 19 -1.20 -10.17 -2.52
C TYR A 19 -0.50 -9.16 -1.61
N ASN A 20 0.61 -9.63 -1.05
CA ASN A 20 1.61 -8.78 -0.44
C ASN A 20 2.57 -8.30 -1.55
N MET A 21 2.82 -7.01 -1.54
CA MET A 21 3.36 -6.16 -2.59
C MET A 21 4.88 -6.28 -2.84
N ARG A 22 5.48 -7.46 -2.59
CA ARG A 22 6.91 -7.77 -2.80
C ARG A 22 7.18 -8.74 -3.97
N GLN A 23 6.22 -8.93 -4.87
CA GLN A 23 6.19 -10.09 -5.79
C GLN A 23 6.28 -9.74 -7.29
N LYS A 24 6.59 -8.50 -7.66
CA LYS A 24 6.87 -8.19 -9.08
C LYS A 24 8.25 -8.73 -9.47
N ILE A 25 8.27 -9.40 -10.61
CA ILE A 25 9.44 -10.10 -11.13
C ILE A 25 9.70 -9.59 -12.54
N PHE A 26 10.91 -9.12 -12.80
CA PHE A 26 11.35 -8.60 -14.08
C PHE A 26 12.31 -9.56 -14.77
N SER A 27 12.28 -9.58 -16.09
CA SER A 27 13.35 -10.13 -16.91
C SER A 27 14.51 -9.13 -17.04
N THR A 28 15.69 -9.62 -17.40
CA THR A 28 16.85 -8.75 -17.68
C THR A 28 16.58 -7.75 -18.81
N PHE A 29 15.75 -8.13 -19.79
CA PHE A 29 15.35 -7.24 -20.89
C PHE A 29 14.47 -6.08 -20.41
N GLU A 30 13.51 -6.37 -19.53
CA GLU A 30 12.64 -5.33 -18.95
C GLU A 30 13.45 -4.33 -18.14
N VAL A 31 14.35 -4.82 -17.29
CA VAL A 31 15.26 -3.96 -16.51
C VAL A 31 16.17 -3.14 -17.42
N ALA A 32 16.76 -3.75 -18.45
CA ALA A 32 17.62 -3.04 -19.39
C ALA A 32 16.86 -1.92 -20.12
N LYS A 33 15.65 -2.22 -20.59
CA LYS A 33 14.79 -1.22 -21.24
C LYS A 33 14.43 -0.08 -20.28
N MET A 34 14.13 -0.38 -19.03
CA MET A 34 13.76 0.62 -18.01
C MET A 34 14.92 1.55 -17.65
N LEU A 35 16.15 1.03 -17.59
CA LEU A 35 17.33 1.79 -17.22
C LEU A 35 18.08 2.40 -18.43
N GLU A 36 17.51 2.27 -19.64
CA GLU A 36 18.15 2.68 -20.91
C GLU A 36 19.53 2.04 -21.12
N LEU A 37 19.68 0.79 -20.67
CA LEU A 37 20.91 0.01 -20.79
C LEU A 37 20.81 -1.03 -21.91
N SER A 38 21.97 -1.53 -22.33
CA SER A 38 22.01 -2.71 -23.18
C SER A 38 21.51 -3.94 -22.41
N PRO A 39 20.79 -4.89 -23.06
CA PRO A 39 20.39 -6.15 -22.43
C PRO A 39 21.55 -6.96 -21.83
N GLY A 40 22.74 -6.85 -22.43
CA GLY A 40 23.95 -7.49 -21.94
C GLY A 40 24.44 -6.93 -20.61
N THR A 41 24.23 -5.64 -20.33
CA THR A 41 24.66 -5.00 -19.08
C THR A 41 23.98 -5.64 -17.87
N VAL A 42 22.65 -5.80 -17.92
CA VAL A 42 21.89 -6.39 -16.82
C VAL A 42 22.18 -7.89 -16.68
N ALA A 43 22.32 -8.61 -17.79
CA ALA A 43 22.74 -10.01 -17.77
C ALA A 43 24.10 -10.19 -17.07
N ASN A 44 25.06 -9.32 -17.37
CA ASN A 44 26.39 -9.34 -16.75
C ASN A 44 26.32 -9.08 -15.23
N TRP A 45 25.45 -8.19 -14.75
CA TRP A 45 25.27 -7.99 -13.32
C TRP A 45 24.77 -9.24 -12.61
N VAL A 46 23.83 -9.95 -13.22
CA VAL A 46 23.31 -11.21 -12.68
C VAL A 46 24.37 -12.31 -12.73
N ASP A 47 25.05 -12.47 -13.86
CA ASP A 47 26.05 -13.53 -14.07
C ASP A 47 27.29 -13.34 -13.19
N ALA A 48 27.65 -12.09 -12.91
CA ALA A 48 28.70 -11.74 -11.95
C ALA A 48 28.25 -11.83 -10.48
N GLY A 49 26.98 -12.21 -10.21
CA GLY A 49 26.42 -12.31 -8.86
C GLY A 49 26.22 -10.96 -8.15
N ARG A 50 26.33 -9.84 -8.87
CA ARG A 50 26.14 -8.49 -8.31
C ARG A 50 24.67 -8.15 -8.11
N LEU A 51 23.80 -8.67 -8.98
CA LEU A 51 22.35 -8.52 -8.88
C LEU A 51 21.71 -9.90 -8.66
N LYS A 52 20.98 -10.06 -7.57
CA LYS A 52 20.28 -11.31 -7.25
C LYS A 52 19.20 -11.60 -8.30
N ALA A 53 19.16 -12.85 -8.76
CA ALA A 53 18.16 -13.34 -9.69
C ALA A 53 17.98 -14.86 -9.54
N PHE A 54 16.90 -15.38 -10.09
CA PHE A 54 16.69 -16.82 -10.27
C PHE A 54 16.40 -17.12 -11.75
N ASN A 55 16.55 -18.39 -12.14
CA ASN A 55 16.28 -18.82 -13.50
C ASN A 55 14.96 -19.60 -13.55
N THR A 56 14.17 -19.38 -14.61
CA THR A 56 13.07 -20.29 -14.94
C THR A 56 13.61 -21.58 -15.54
N LEU A 57 12.77 -22.61 -15.66
CA LEU A 57 13.15 -23.89 -16.28
C LEU A 57 13.70 -23.75 -17.71
N GLY A 58 13.35 -22.68 -18.43
CA GLY A 58 13.86 -22.36 -19.76
C GLY A 58 15.18 -21.56 -19.77
N GLY A 59 15.83 -21.37 -18.61
CA GLY A 59 17.09 -20.64 -18.50
C GLY A 59 16.97 -19.11 -18.51
N HIS A 60 15.75 -18.56 -18.54
CA HIS A 60 15.55 -17.11 -18.50
C HIS A 60 15.70 -16.57 -17.08
N ARG A 61 16.52 -15.54 -16.92
CA ARG A 61 16.76 -14.83 -15.65
C ARG A 61 15.52 -14.03 -15.22
N ARG A 62 15.30 -13.98 -13.91
CA ARG A 62 14.19 -13.30 -13.24
C ARG A 62 14.71 -12.60 -11.98
N ILE A 63 14.44 -11.31 -11.90
CA ILE A 63 14.91 -10.41 -10.85
C ILE A 63 13.69 -9.93 -10.09
N LYS A 64 13.68 -10.03 -8.77
CA LYS A 64 12.59 -9.48 -7.97
C LYS A 64 12.72 -7.95 -7.88
N ALA A 65 11.60 -7.26 -7.75
CA ALA A 65 11.58 -5.80 -7.57
C ALA A 65 12.43 -5.36 -6.36
N GLU A 66 12.30 -6.06 -5.22
CA GLU A 66 13.06 -5.78 -3.99
C GLU A 66 14.59 -5.87 -4.22
N ASP A 67 15.05 -6.97 -4.83
CA ASP A 67 16.47 -7.20 -5.09
C ASP A 67 17.06 -6.16 -6.06
N LEU A 68 16.25 -5.67 -7.00
CA LEU A 68 16.69 -4.65 -7.95
C LEU A 68 16.71 -3.26 -7.32
N GLU A 69 15.72 -2.92 -6.51
CA GLU A 69 15.69 -1.65 -5.78
C GLU A 69 16.90 -1.52 -4.86
N ASP A 70 17.19 -2.57 -4.09
CA ASP A 70 18.36 -2.61 -3.21
C ASP A 70 19.66 -2.43 -4.00
N PHE A 71 19.80 -3.18 -5.11
CA PHE A 71 20.97 -3.07 -5.99
C PHE A 71 21.17 -1.65 -6.54
N LEU A 72 20.11 -0.99 -7.02
CA LEU A 72 20.21 0.36 -7.57
C LEU A 72 20.61 1.38 -6.50
N LYS A 73 20.03 1.28 -5.30
CA LYS A 73 20.37 2.14 -4.15
C LYS A 73 21.82 1.93 -3.71
N GLU A 74 22.24 0.67 -3.53
CA GLU A 74 23.61 0.32 -3.10
C GLU A 74 24.66 0.82 -4.09
N ASN A 75 24.34 0.84 -5.39
CA ASN A 75 25.26 1.28 -6.44
C ASN A 75 25.08 2.76 -6.83
N ASN A 76 24.26 3.53 -6.10
CA ASN A 76 23.95 4.94 -6.38
C ASN A 76 23.46 5.18 -7.83
N ILE A 77 22.73 4.21 -8.38
CA ILE A 77 22.13 4.33 -9.72
C ILE A 77 20.78 5.05 -9.56
N PRO A 78 20.54 6.17 -10.26
CA PRO A 78 19.26 6.86 -10.20
C PRO A 78 18.14 5.92 -10.63
N VAL A 79 17.13 5.81 -9.77
CA VAL A 79 15.93 5.05 -10.03
C VAL A 79 15.02 5.89 -10.92
N PRO A 80 14.70 5.46 -12.17
CA PRO A 80 13.75 6.18 -13.01
C PRO A 80 12.37 6.26 -12.35
N GLU A 81 11.61 7.32 -12.55
CA GLU A 81 10.28 7.45 -11.92
C GLU A 81 9.32 6.32 -12.37
N GLU A 82 9.42 5.92 -13.65
CA GLU A 82 8.69 4.77 -14.20
C GLU A 82 9.03 3.45 -13.48
N PHE A 83 10.24 3.34 -12.93
CA PHE A 83 10.70 2.20 -12.15
C PHE A 83 10.01 2.14 -10.78
N THR A 84 9.92 3.28 -10.09
CA THR A 84 9.16 3.37 -8.83
C THR A 84 7.68 3.08 -9.05
N GLU A 85 7.06 3.59 -10.12
CA GLU A 85 5.66 3.31 -10.46
C GLU A 85 5.43 1.83 -10.78
N ARG A 86 6.36 1.19 -11.49
CA ARG A 86 6.24 -0.22 -11.89
C ARG A 86 6.60 -1.19 -10.78
N MET A 87 7.36 -0.81 -9.77
CA MET A 87 7.71 -1.70 -8.65
C MET A 87 6.79 -1.55 -7.46
N THR A 88 6.33 -0.33 -7.20
CA THR A 88 5.37 -0.09 -6.13
C THR A 88 4.00 -0.58 -6.58
N THR A 89 3.18 -0.78 -5.58
CA THR A 89 1.84 -1.30 -5.68
C THR A 89 1.00 -0.37 -4.83
N PRO A 90 -0.25 -0.09 -5.24
CA PRO A 90 -0.94 1.06 -4.70
C PRO A 90 -1.17 0.91 -3.20
N LYS A 91 -0.76 1.89 -2.38
CA LYS A 91 -1.06 1.88 -0.94
C LYS A 91 -2.57 1.79 -0.76
N LYS A 92 -3.04 0.90 0.09
CA LYS A 92 -4.46 0.80 0.43
C LYS A 92 -4.82 1.89 1.44
N VAL A 93 -5.71 2.79 1.04
CA VAL A 93 -6.17 3.92 1.86
C VAL A 93 -7.64 3.72 2.18
N LEU A 94 -7.96 3.62 3.47
CA LEU A 94 -9.34 3.58 3.97
C LEU A 94 -9.74 4.97 4.47
N ILE A 95 -10.88 5.48 4.01
CA ILE A 95 -11.48 6.73 4.49
C ILE A 95 -12.71 6.37 5.34
N VAL A 96 -12.77 6.85 6.57
CA VAL A 96 -13.89 6.64 7.49
C VAL A 96 -14.50 7.99 7.84
N GLU A 97 -15.72 8.24 7.33
CA GLU A 97 -16.42 9.52 7.43
C GLU A 97 -17.93 9.27 7.28
N ASP A 98 -18.74 9.75 8.21
CA ASP A 98 -20.20 9.57 8.21
C ASP A 98 -20.94 10.56 7.30
N ASP A 99 -20.37 11.75 7.03
CA ASP A 99 -20.91 12.65 6.02
C ASP A 99 -20.62 12.14 4.60
N GLU A 100 -21.62 11.52 3.99
CA GLU A 100 -21.57 11.03 2.60
C GLU A 100 -21.05 12.06 1.58
N LYS A 101 -21.37 13.34 1.74
CA LYS A 101 -20.95 14.37 0.78
C LYS A 101 -19.46 14.66 0.94
N PHE A 102 -18.99 14.77 2.18
CA PHE A 102 -17.57 14.98 2.46
C PHE A 102 -16.74 13.76 2.06
N LEU A 103 -17.23 12.55 2.38
CA LEU A 103 -16.62 11.30 1.96
C LEU A 103 -16.46 11.23 0.42
N LYS A 104 -17.54 11.50 -0.34
CA LYS A 104 -17.49 11.52 -1.81
C LYS A 104 -16.52 12.58 -2.35
N LEU A 105 -16.39 13.72 -1.66
CA LEU A 105 -15.44 14.76 -2.04
C LEU A 105 -13.99 14.31 -1.83
N MET A 106 -13.69 13.70 -0.69
CA MET A 106 -12.39 13.10 -0.40
C MET A 106 -12.05 11.98 -1.39
N GLU A 107 -12.99 11.07 -1.64
CA GLU A 107 -12.81 9.99 -2.62
C GLU A 107 -12.49 10.54 -4.01
N ARG A 108 -13.25 11.54 -4.50
CA ARG A 108 -13.00 12.15 -5.81
C ARG A 108 -11.61 12.73 -5.90
N PHE A 109 -11.16 13.43 -4.86
CA PHE A 109 -9.83 14.00 -4.82
C PHE A 109 -8.75 12.91 -4.76
N PHE A 110 -8.83 11.97 -3.84
CA PHE A 110 -7.79 10.94 -3.66
C PHE A 110 -7.74 9.91 -4.80
N ARG A 111 -8.87 9.65 -5.49
CA ARG A 111 -8.87 8.81 -6.70
C ARG A 111 -8.11 9.45 -7.88
N THR A 112 -7.75 10.73 -7.84
CA THR A 112 -6.79 11.30 -8.81
C THR A 112 -5.40 10.66 -8.69
N PHE A 113 -5.07 10.09 -7.53
CA PHE A 113 -3.83 9.35 -7.25
C PHE A 113 -3.96 7.83 -7.49
N LYS A 114 -4.92 7.37 -8.31
CA LYS A 114 -5.22 5.94 -8.57
C LYS A 114 -4.06 5.02 -8.96
N LYS A 115 -2.94 5.58 -9.42
CA LYS A 115 -1.72 4.81 -9.68
C LYS A 115 -0.96 4.47 -8.39
N LYS A 116 -1.01 5.38 -7.41
CA LYS A 116 -0.30 5.28 -6.14
C LYS A 116 -1.17 4.70 -5.03
N TRP A 117 -2.49 4.93 -5.05
CA TRP A 117 -3.39 4.52 -3.97
C TRP A 117 -4.63 3.77 -4.46
N ASP A 118 -5.04 2.79 -3.67
CA ASP A 118 -6.32 2.10 -3.79
C ASP A 118 -7.25 2.58 -2.66
N ILE A 119 -8.40 3.16 -3.04
CA ILE A 119 -9.27 3.90 -2.11
C ILE A 119 -10.50 3.07 -1.74
N PHE A 120 -10.62 2.80 -0.43
CA PHE A 120 -11.77 2.19 0.24
C PHE A 120 -12.44 3.22 1.14
N SER A 121 -13.74 3.04 1.39
CA SER A 121 -14.52 3.97 2.20
C SER A 121 -15.48 3.25 3.13
N ALA A 122 -15.71 3.84 4.30
CA ALA A 122 -16.67 3.40 5.30
C ALA A 122 -17.46 4.61 5.81
N LEU A 123 -18.78 4.44 5.96
CA LEU A 123 -19.66 5.47 6.51
C LEU A 123 -19.80 5.38 8.03
N ASP A 124 -19.33 4.29 8.63
CA ASP A 124 -19.45 4.05 10.06
C ASP A 124 -18.30 3.21 10.59
N GLY A 125 -18.23 3.12 11.92
CA GLY A 125 -17.21 2.36 12.64
C GLY A 125 -17.23 0.85 12.40
N PHE A 126 -18.41 0.28 12.15
CA PHE A 126 -18.57 -1.15 11.97
C PHE A 126 -18.03 -1.58 10.60
N GLN A 127 -18.41 -0.84 9.55
CA GLN A 127 -17.85 -0.99 8.21
C GLN A 127 -16.34 -0.76 8.22
N ALA A 128 -15.86 0.25 8.94
CA ALA A 128 -14.43 0.51 9.09
C ALA A 128 -13.69 -0.68 9.72
N GLY A 129 -14.21 -1.24 10.82
CA GLY A 129 -13.62 -2.41 11.47
C GLY A 129 -13.56 -3.64 10.55
N SER A 130 -14.64 -3.88 9.79
CA SER A 130 -14.69 -4.97 8.80
C SER A 130 -13.62 -4.80 7.71
N LEU A 131 -13.53 -3.60 7.12
CA LEU A 131 -12.56 -3.29 6.07
C LEU A 131 -11.12 -3.30 6.55
N VAL A 132 -10.85 -2.87 7.78
CA VAL A 132 -9.52 -2.98 8.39
C VAL A 132 -9.07 -4.45 8.43
N GLY A 133 -9.96 -5.36 8.81
CA GLY A 133 -9.67 -6.79 8.88
C GLY A 133 -9.49 -7.44 7.50
N SER A 134 -10.38 -7.12 6.55
CA SER A 134 -10.39 -7.76 5.22
C SER A 134 -9.34 -7.18 4.27
N GLU A 135 -9.22 -5.84 4.21
CA GLU A 135 -8.38 -5.16 3.25
C GLU A 135 -6.96 -4.91 3.75
N LYS A 136 -6.76 -4.83 5.06
CA LYS A 136 -5.48 -4.50 5.71
C LYS A 136 -4.89 -3.20 5.17
N PRO A 137 -5.56 -2.06 5.39
CA PRO A 137 -5.12 -0.78 4.84
C PRO A 137 -3.75 -0.36 5.37
N ASP A 138 -2.94 0.22 4.48
CA ASP A 138 -1.67 0.86 4.82
C ASP A 138 -1.89 2.21 5.51
N VAL A 139 -2.97 2.90 5.12
CA VAL A 139 -3.38 4.21 5.64
C VAL A 139 -4.87 4.20 5.99
N VAL A 140 -5.21 4.76 7.15
CA VAL A 140 -6.58 5.06 7.54
C VAL A 140 -6.72 6.55 7.82
N ILE A 141 -7.62 7.20 7.09
CA ILE A 141 -8.08 8.56 7.39
C ILE A 141 -9.39 8.42 8.14
N LEU A 142 -9.40 8.82 9.42
CA LEU A 142 -10.47 8.50 10.36
C LEU A 142 -11.08 9.77 10.93
N ASP A 143 -12.36 10.02 10.68
CA ASP A 143 -13.10 10.97 11.50
C ASP A 143 -13.24 10.42 12.93
N ILE A 144 -12.85 11.23 13.91
CA ILE A 144 -12.97 10.90 15.32
C ILE A 144 -14.39 11.12 15.84
N MET A 145 -15.16 11.98 15.16
CA MET A 145 -16.53 12.38 15.54
C MET A 145 -17.61 11.51 14.88
N LEU A 146 -17.39 10.20 14.81
CA LEU A 146 -18.40 9.28 14.29
C LEU A 146 -19.62 9.18 15.24
N PRO A 147 -20.85 9.10 14.72
CA PRO A 147 -22.06 9.06 15.55
C PRO A 147 -22.24 7.72 16.27
N ASP A 148 -21.89 6.62 15.62
CA ASP A 148 -22.24 5.27 16.09
C ASP A 148 -21.16 4.57 16.91
N ILE A 149 -19.91 5.02 16.78
CA ILE A 149 -18.77 4.47 17.50
C ILE A 149 -17.85 5.58 17.99
N ASN A 150 -17.14 5.31 19.07
CA ASN A 150 -16.05 6.15 19.51
C ASN A 150 -14.87 6.01 18.52
N GLY A 151 -14.61 7.05 17.70
CA GLY A 151 -13.51 7.07 16.73
C GLY A 151 -12.13 6.90 17.37
N PHE A 152 -11.93 7.34 18.61
CA PHE A 152 -10.72 7.04 19.38
C PHE A 152 -10.54 5.52 19.56
N LYS A 153 -11.63 4.79 19.83
CA LYS A 153 -11.57 3.34 19.99
C LYS A 153 -11.24 2.62 18.69
N VAL A 154 -11.75 3.11 17.56
CA VAL A 154 -11.40 2.60 16.23
C VAL A 154 -9.90 2.75 15.98
N CYS A 155 -9.33 3.92 16.29
CA CYS A 155 -7.90 4.16 16.19
C CYS A 155 -7.09 3.18 17.05
N GLU A 156 -7.44 3.00 18.32
CA GLU A 156 -6.79 2.03 19.21
C GLU A 156 -6.81 0.60 18.64
N ILE A 157 -7.97 0.16 18.14
CA ILE A 157 -8.14 -1.19 17.56
C ILE A 157 -7.24 -1.36 16.33
N ILE A 158 -7.19 -0.36 15.43
CA ILE A 158 -6.34 -0.39 14.25
C ILE A 158 -4.87 -0.50 14.67
N LYS A 159 -4.39 0.38 15.55
CA LYS A 159 -2.98 0.39 15.99
C LYS A 159 -2.62 -0.86 16.79
N ALA A 160 -3.56 -1.45 17.53
CA ALA A 160 -3.36 -2.73 18.21
C ALA A 160 -3.24 -3.89 17.21
N SER A 161 -4.05 -3.90 16.14
CA SER A 161 -4.00 -4.94 15.11
C SER A 161 -2.76 -4.83 14.21
N ASN A 162 -2.36 -3.61 13.86
CA ASN A 162 -1.20 -3.33 13.04
C ASN A 162 -0.63 -1.95 13.37
N LYS A 163 0.46 -1.94 14.15
CA LYS A 163 1.16 -0.70 14.50
C LYS A 163 1.71 0.05 13.28
N ARG A 164 1.95 -0.66 12.17
CA ARG A 164 2.47 -0.10 10.92
C ARG A 164 1.41 0.60 10.09
N THR A 165 0.12 0.48 10.39
CA THR A 165 -0.89 1.27 9.66
C THR A 165 -0.76 2.74 10.07
N LEU A 166 -0.64 3.62 9.08
CA LEU A 166 -0.67 5.07 9.29
C LEU A 166 -2.10 5.50 9.59
N VAL A 167 -2.36 6.02 10.78
CA VAL A 167 -3.68 6.56 11.15
C VAL A 167 -3.61 8.08 11.18
N ILE A 168 -4.39 8.72 10.30
CA ILE A 168 -4.58 10.17 10.24
C ILE A 168 -5.96 10.47 10.78
N ALA A 169 -6.03 11.08 11.96
CA ALA A 169 -7.27 11.52 12.54
C ALA A 169 -7.75 12.83 11.89
N VAL A 170 -9.04 12.95 11.61
CA VAL A 170 -9.68 14.21 11.23
C VAL A 170 -10.76 14.55 12.24
N THR A 171 -10.93 15.82 12.55
CA THR A 171 -11.93 16.26 13.53
C THR A 171 -12.45 17.66 13.22
N GLY A 172 -13.71 17.94 13.53
CA GLY A 172 -14.27 19.29 13.49
C GLY A 172 -13.92 20.16 14.71
N TYR A 173 -13.31 19.58 15.76
CA TYR A 173 -13.06 20.28 17.02
C TYR A 173 -11.57 20.55 17.23
N ASP A 174 -11.21 21.82 17.36
CA ASP A 174 -9.87 22.26 17.75
C ASP A 174 -9.81 22.52 19.26
N SER A 175 -9.53 21.47 20.04
CA SER A 175 -9.30 21.60 21.47
C SER A 175 -8.13 20.74 21.94
N GLU A 176 -7.43 21.21 22.97
CA GLU A 176 -6.26 20.51 23.52
C GLU A 176 -6.62 19.14 24.12
N ASP A 177 -7.81 19.02 24.70
CA ASP A 177 -8.35 17.76 25.22
C ASP A 177 -8.56 16.73 24.10
N ILE A 178 -9.15 17.14 22.97
CA ILE A 178 -9.34 16.26 21.81
C ILE A 178 -8.00 15.84 21.22
N LYS A 179 -7.07 16.79 21.05
CA LYS A 179 -5.71 16.50 20.56
C LYS A 179 -5.01 15.46 21.43
N SER A 180 -5.05 15.66 22.75
CA SER A 180 -4.45 14.74 23.72
C SER A 180 -5.06 13.34 23.61
N LYS A 181 -6.38 13.23 23.44
CA LYS A 181 -7.07 11.94 23.26
C LYS A 181 -6.73 11.27 21.93
N ILE A 182 -6.60 12.03 20.84
CA ILE A 182 -6.21 11.51 19.53
C ILE A 182 -4.81 10.87 19.60
N LEU A 183 -3.87 11.58 20.21
CA LEU A 183 -2.50 11.10 20.39
C LEU A 183 -2.45 9.87 21.31
N ALA A 184 -3.22 9.89 22.42
CA ALA A 184 -3.32 8.76 23.33
C ALA A 184 -3.90 7.50 22.67
N ALA A 185 -4.82 7.66 21.72
CA ALA A 185 -5.37 6.57 20.91
C ALA A 185 -4.35 5.97 19.92
N GLY A 186 -3.23 6.65 19.69
CA GLY A 186 -2.13 6.18 18.85
C GLY A 186 -2.17 6.68 17.40
N ALA A 187 -2.94 7.73 17.10
CA ALA A 187 -2.91 8.34 15.78
C ALA A 187 -1.53 8.94 15.47
N ASP A 188 -1.09 8.80 14.22
CA ASP A 188 0.23 9.27 13.78
C ASP A 188 0.20 10.75 13.37
N ALA A 189 -0.98 11.27 13.01
CA ALA A 189 -1.21 12.67 12.67
C ALA A 189 -2.68 13.04 12.93
N TYR A 190 -2.96 14.33 13.03
CA TYR A 190 -4.32 14.84 13.08
C TYR A 190 -4.49 16.14 12.28
N TYR A 191 -5.70 16.36 11.76
CA TYR A 191 -6.08 17.58 11.04
C TYR A 191 -7.45 18.07 11.51
N VAL A 192 -7.58 19.39 11.68
CA VAL A 192 -8.85 20.03 12.04
C VAL A 192 -9.57 20.46 10.76
N LYS A 193 -10.87 20.15 10.65
CA LYS A 193 -11.74 20.61 9.57
C LYS A 193 -12.00 22.12 9.72
N PRO A 194 -11.92 22.93 8.65
CA PRO A 194 -11.55 22.56 7.29
C PRO A 194 -10.02 22.44 7.11
N PHE A 195 -9.58 21.35 6.49
CA PHE A 195 -8.17 21.11 6.12
C PHE A 195 -8.03 21.01 4.60
N LYS A 196 -6.81 21.20 4.09
CA LYS A 196 -6.53 20.97 2.68
C LYS A 196 -6.23 19.49 2.48
N PHE A 197 -6.86 18.87 1.48
CA PHE A 197 -6.56 17.47 1.17
C PHE A 197 -5.11 17.24 0.77
N GLN A 198 -4.44 18.26 0.20
CA GLN A 198 -3.01 18.20 -0.11
C GLN A 198 -2.15 17.94 1.14
N ASP A 199 -2.52 18.49 2.31
CA ASP A 199 -1.75 18.29 3.53
C ASP A 199 -1.77 16.81 3.97
N ILE A 200 -2.87 16.11 3.70
CA ILE A 200 -2.98 14.65 3.90
C ILE A 200 -2.10 13.90 2.88
N VAL A 201 -2.07 14.35 1.62
CA VAL A 201 -1.20 13.74 0.59
C VAL A 201 0.26 13.82 1.00
N ASP A 202 0.72 15.00 1.36
CA ASP A 202 2.10 15.26 1.77
C ASP A 202 2.47 14.40 2.99
N ARG A 203 1.52 14.20 3.91
CA ARG A 203 1.71 13.30 5.07
C ARG A 203 1.81 11.82 4.67
N ILE A 204 0.97 11.35 3.76
CA ILE A 204 1.00 9.95 3.30
C ILE A 204 2.28 9.67 2.48
N GLU A 205 2.74 10.65 1.69
CA GLU A 205 3.94 10.52 0.86
C GLU A 205 5.23 10.62 1.68
N SER A 206 5.29 11.49 2.69
CA SER A 206 6.41 11.56 3.65
C SER A 206 6.48 10.35 4.58
N TRP A 207 5.37 9.61 4.72
CA TRP A 207 5.34 8.38 5.49
C TRP A 207 5.93 7.21 4.70
N GLY A 208 7.20 6.93 4.96
CA GLY A 208 8.01 5.90 4.28
C GLY A 208 7.76 4.45 4.73
N GLY A 209 6.81 4.20 5.63
CA GLY A 209 6.64 2.91 6.31
C GLY A 209 7.83 2.63 7.23
N GLN A 210 7.58 2.27 8.50
CA GLN A 210 8.69 1.86 9.38
C GLN A 210 9.31 0.57 8.83
N GLN A 211 10.52 0.69 8.25
CA GLN A 211 11.41 -0.43 7.99
C GLN A 211 11.95 -0.92 9.36
N GLU A 212 11.73 -2.19 9.65
CA GLU A 212 12.50 -2.93 10.67
C GLU A 212 13.87 -3.28 10.09
#